data_AF-A0A914S2P8-F1
#
_entry.id   AF-A0A914S2P8-F1
#
_cell.length_a   1.000
_cell.length_b   1.000
_cell.length_c   1.000
_cell.angle_alpha   90.00
_cell.angle_beta   90.00
_cell.angle_gamma   90.00
#
_symmetry.space_group_name_H-M   'P 1'
#
loop_
_entity.id
_entity.type
_entity.pdbx_description
1 polymer ?
#
loop_
_entity_poly.entity_id
_entity_poly.type
_entity_poly.pdbx_seq_one_letter_code
_entity_poly.pdbx_strand_id
1 'polypeptide(L)' 'MEYRCLRDGRCHVYRLNRNRCQYCRFKKCLAVGMSRDC' A
#
# COMPACT_ATOMS: atom_id res chain seq x y z
N MET A 1 2.19 -10.47 -10.25
CA MET A 1 2.83 -9.85 -9.07
C MET A 1 1.79 -9.76 -7.98
N GLU A 2 1.88 -10.61 -6.96
CA GLU A 2 0.94 -10.58 -5.85
C GLU A 2 1.39 -9.51 -4.86
N TYR A 3 0.55 -8.49 -4.63
CA TYR A 3 0.81 -7.50 -3.59
C TYR A 3 0.61 -8.18 -2.24
N ARG A 4 1.62 -8.87 -1.72
CA ARG A 4 1.61 -9.51 -0.40
C ARG A 4 2.43 -8.68 0.58
N CYS A 5 1.91 -8.44 1.77
CA CYS A 5 2.70 -7.86 2.85
C CYS A 5 3.57 -8.94 3.49
N LEU A 6 4.85 -8.63 3.73
CA LEU A 6 5.78 -9.53 4.45
C LEU A 6 5.70 -9.40 5.99
N ARG A 7 4.84 -8.51 6.47
CA ARG A 7 4.57 -8.23 7.89
C ARG A 7 3.05 -8.37 8.08
N ASP A 8 2.45 -7.58 8.97
CA ASP A 8 1.02 -7.70 9.35
C ASP A 8 0.03 -6.91 8.48
N GLY A 9 0.45 -6.42 7.30
CA GLY A 9 -0.42 -5.56 6.49
C GLY A 9 -0.71 -4.18 7.13
N ARG A 10 0.11 -3.79 8.11
CA ARG A 10 0.03 -2.51 8.86
C ARG A 10 1.32 -1.67 8.72
N CYS A 11 2.03 -1.79 7.60
CA CYS A 11 3.25 -1.01 7.39
C CYS A 11 2.94 0.50 7.34
N HIS A 12 3.70 1.30 8.09
CA HIS A 12 3.63 2.76 8.00
C HIS A 12 4.18 3.26 6.66
N VAL A 13 3.30 3.82 5.82
CA VAL A 13 3.62 4.40 4.52
C VAL A 13 3.89 5.91 4.69
N TYR A 14 5.17 6.26 4.79
CA TYR A 14 5.74 7.62 4.76
C TYR A 14 6.47 7.88 3.44
N ARG A 15 6.85 9.14 3.17
CA ARG A 15 7.53 9.50 1.90
C ARG A 15 8.81 8.70 1.65
N LEU A 16 9.60 8.44 2.68
CA LEU A 16 10.89 7.74 2.60
C LEU A 16 10.76 6.22 2.40
N ASN A 17 9.68 5.61 2.89
CA ASN A 17 9.51 4.15 2.91
C ASN A 17 8.27 3.64 2.14
N ARG A 18 7.62 4.51 1.35
CA ARG A 18 6.41 4.19 0.58
C ARG A 18 6.55 3.01 -0.39
N ASN A 19 7.76 2.75 -0.88
CA ASN A 19 8.03 1.65 -1.82
C ASN A 19 8.35 0.33 -1.11
N ARG A 20 8.50 0.33 0.22
CA ARG A 20 8.90 -0.87 0.99
C ARG A 20 7.82 -1.95 1.02
N CYS A 21 6.54 -1.56 0.93
CA CYS A 21 5.44 -2.51 0.88
C CYS A 21 4.37 -2.02 -0.11
N GLN A 22 4.34 -2.66 -1.28
CA GLN A 22 3.36 -2.35 -2.32
C GLN A 22 1.92 -2.64 -1.87
N TYR A 23 1.69 -3.72 -1.09
CA TYR A 23 0.38 -4.03 -0.52
C TYR A 23 -0.16 -2.91 0.38
N CYS A 24 0.62 -2.49 1.38
CA CYS A 24 0.17 -1.46 2.32
C CYS A 24 0.04 -0.09 1.63
N ARG A 25 0.92 0.20 0.66
CA ARG A 25 0.81 1.40 -0.17
C ARG A 25 -0.50 1.40 -0.95
N PHE A 26 -0.78 0.34 -1.68
CA PHE A 26 -1.99 0.21 -2.48
C PHE A 26 -3.26 0.25 -1.61
N LYS A 27 -3.26 -0.47 -0.48
CA LYS A 27 -4.33 -0.40 0.53
C LYS A 27 -4.58 1.02 1.03
N LYS A 28 -3.52 1.79 1.29
CA LYS A 28 -3.64 3.21 1.70
C LYS A 28 -4.17 4.09 0.57
N CYS A 29 -3.74 3.87 -0.67
CA CYS A 29 -4.29 4.56 -1.85
C CYS A 29 -5.81 4.31 -1.98
N LEU A 30 -6.25 3.05 -1.89
CA LEU A 30 -7.68 2.73 -1.88
C LEU A 30 -8.42 3.38 -0.70
N ALA A 31 -7.82 3.38 0.50
CA ALA A 31 -8.43 3.97 1.69
C ALA A 31 -8.62 5.50 1.60
N VAL A 32 -7.79 6.20 0.83
CA VAL A 32 -7.98 7.64 0.54
C VAL A 32 -8.87 7.89 -0.68
N GLY A 33 -9.48 6.84 -1.24
CA GLY A 33 -10.42 6.95 -2.36
C GLY A 33 -9.76 6.98 -3.74
N MET A 34 -8.48 6.61 -3.88
CA MET A 34 -7.92 6.38 -5.22
C MET A 34 -8.49 5.08 -5.79
N SER A 35 -9.47 5.19 -6.67
CA SER A 35 -10.04 4.07 -7.41
C SER A 35 -9.02 3.51 -8.41
N ARG A 36 -9.01 2.18 -8.55
CA ARG A 36 -8.23 1.48 -9.58
C ARG A 36 -8.93 1.52 -10.95
N ASP A 37 -10.17 2.00 -10.97
CA ASP A 37 -11.09 2.02 -12.10
C ASP A 37 -11.36 3.48 -12.48
N CYS A 38 -10.91 3.83 -13.68
CA CYS A 38 -11.51 4.81 -14.57
C CYS A 38 -11.51 4.19 -15.97
#